data_AF-A0A9D2F5A3-F1
#
_entry.id   AF-A0A9D2F5A3-F1
#
_cell.length_a   1.000
_cell.length_b   1.000
_cell.length_c   1.000
_cell.angle_alpha   90.00
_cell.angle_beta   90.00
_cell.angle_gamma   90.00
#
_symmetry.space_group_name_H-M   'P 1'
#
loop_
_entity.id
_entity.type
_entity.pdbx_description
1 polymer ?
#
loop_
_entity_poly.entity_id
_entity_poly.type
_entity_poly.pdbx_seq_one_letter_code
_entity_poly.pdbx_strand_id
1 'polypeptide(L)'
;MIPTNQLQITFDRAAIEKKFVILEVKRDSGNYQHSLIPDLALQAARALAVVYEYGALCYILYARQNLDYKNLKKVLESESEDISLREIPSTELKDHLLAQLLCNAMPALGADGRMYHNLTGKLYYQQAAWRQGRGEVPRSFWTLRIQLTWDRCVKLSVVTFCQAERKRGAQAEAQYLFDTKSGFLRRLVQGDPDRTSPRFVIGSLDHAHKHTVPFLEFGSWEDFQRCRVGVLHRFLQDVKELLAPYLTLHILCLPEDLRLGDKELDPRLENIKARLREVPLYLEDTVGNAASSVLADLLRRELEQYSGITLRDGTPKPGEAVFRIVHNKETYADCPERDPYRKAPRHCAVQHLTVEDFQLSGLDRTGAKPKEDAPLRKVLQEMAVKLDVLHGQITCYDWETLGYEAAVNFVIPDDASGKDKLLSYRRLRVFPDGRLQFSRWQDQMLWEDAEQEKIAAAFHNKFGSRDFDVDGIVYENPDDIHIIRQTERFTLPQADHL
;
A
#
# COMPACT_ATOMS: atom_id res chain seq x y z
N MET A 1 11.93 -9.54 18.55
CA MET A 1 10.65 -9.68 17.82
C MET A 1 10.12 -8.29 17.49
N ILE A 2 9.85 -8.01 16.21
CA ILE A 2 9.41 -6.69 15.73
C ILE A 2 7.87 -6.69 15.61
N PRO A 3 7.12 -5.92 16.41
CA PRO A 3 5.67 -5.90 16.31
C PRO A 3 5.22 -5.29 14.97
N THR A 4 4.06 -5.72 14.49
CA THR A 4 3.48 -5.23 13.23
C THR A 4 2.02 -4.84 13.41
N ASN A 5 1.42 -4.18 12.42
CA ASN A 5 -0.03 -3.98 12.39
C ASN A 5 -0.82 -5.22 11.92
N GLN A 6 -0.15 -6.38 11.73
CA GLN A 6 -0.82 -7.64 11.41
C GLN A 6 -1.37 -8.29 12.68
N LEU A 7 -2.57 -8.85 12.59
CA LEU A 7 -3.28 -9.41 13.74
C LEU A 7 -3.48 -10.92 13.60
N GLN A 8 -3.30 -11.60 14.73
CA GLN A 8 -3.96 -12.88 14.99
C GLN A 8 -5.37 -12.58 15.50
N ILE A 9 -6.36 -13.17 14.84
CA ILE A 9 -7.78 -12.95 15.12
C ILE A 9 -8.36 -14.26 15.67
N THR A 10 -8.95 -14.19 16.86
CA THR A 10 -9.62 -15.33 17.50
C THR A 10 -11.06 -14.96 17.83
N PHE A 11 -11.99 -15.88 17.58
CA PHE A 11 -13.41 -15.69 17.82
C PHE A 11 -13.97 -16.70 18.82
N ASP A 12 -14.84 -16.25 19.72
CA ASP A 12 -15.82 -17.13 20.37
C ASP A 12 -17.11 -17.12 19.54
N ARG A 13 -17.20 -18.06 18.60
CA ARG A 13 -18.34 -18.16 17.68
C ARG A 13 -19.63 -18.50 18.42
N ALA A 14 -19.59 -19.31 19.48
CA ALA A 14 -20.78 -19.66 20.24
C ALA A 14 -21.36 -18.44 20.97
N ALA A 15 -20.50 -17.60 21.55
CA ALA A 15 -20.92 -16.34 22.15
C ALA A 15 -21.50 -15.37 21.10
N ILE A 16 -20.88 -15.30 19.91
CA ILE A 16 -21.39 -14.49 18.78
C ILE A 16 -22.79 -14.95 18.39
N GLU A 17 -23.00 -16.23 18.09
CA GLU A 17 -24.31 -16.74 17.64
C GLU A 17 -25.40 -16.57 18.71
N LYS A 18 -25.03 -16.69 19.99
CA LYS A 18 -25.95 -16.47 21.10
C LYS A 18 -26.43 -15.02 21.18
N LYS A 19 -25.55 -14.05 20.93
CA LYS A 19 -25.84 -12.63 21.11
C LYS A 19 -26.35 -11.94 19.85
N PHE A 20 -25.83 -12.33 18.71
CA PHE A 20 -25.99 -11.61 17.45
C PHE A 20 -26.65 -12.46 16.38
N VAL A 21 -27.21 -11.76 15.39
CA VAL A 21 -27.65 -12.30 14.11
C VAL A 21 -26.83 -11.62 13.03
N ILE A 22 -26.26 -12.40 12.12
CA ILE A 22 -25.54 -11.92 10.95
C ILE A 22 -26.41 -12.17 9.72
N LEU A 23 -26.71 -11.11 8.99
CA LEU A 23 -27.50 -11.18 7.76
C LEU A 23 -26.60 -10.86 6.57
N GLU A 24 -26.61 -11.74 5.58
CA GLU A 24 -26.06 -11.50 4.25
C GLU A 24 -27.13 -10.82 3.39
N VAL A 25 -26.77 -9.67 2.82
CA VAL A 25 -27.51 -9.00 1.77
C VAL A 25 -26.73 -9.17 0.48
N LYS A 26 -27.31 -9.88 -0.47
CA LYS A 26 -26.72 -10.10 -1.78
C LYS A 26 -27.51 -9.35 -2.85
N ARG A 27 -26.83 -8.58 -3.69
CA ARG A 27 -27.40 -7.98 -4.89
C ARG A 27 -27.32 -8.94 -6.08
N ASP A 28 -28.34 -8.91 -6.92
CA ASP A 28 -28.31 -9.60 -8.21
C ASP A 28 -27.42 -8.87 -9.22
N SER A 29 -27.28 -7.55 -9.09
CA SER A 29 -26.43 -6.74 -9.96
C SER A 29 -25.71 -5.59 -9.22
N GLY A 30 -24.50 -5.24 -9.66
CA GLY A 30 -23.75 -4.09 -9.15
C GLY A 30 -23.04 -4.34 -7.81
N ASN A 31 -22.82 -3.25 -7.05
CA ASN A 31 -22.08 -3.27 -5.79
C ASN A 31 -22.65 -2.29 -4.74
N TYR A 32 -22.05 -2.24 -3.56
CA TYR A 32 -22.48 -1.41 -2.43
C TYR A 32 -21.76 -0.05 -2.30
N GLN A 33 -20.82 0.31 -3.19
CA GLN A 33 -19.98 1.51 -3.05
C GLN A 33 -20.78 2.82 -2.95
N HIS A 34 -21.93 2.89 -3.65
CA HIS A 34 -22.81 4.06 -3.66
C HIS A 34 -24.22 3.76 -3.13
N SER A 35 -24.50 2.52 -2.75
CA SER A 35 -25.82 2.09 -2.26
C SER A 35 -26.17 2.76 -0.93
N LEU A 36 -27.45 3.09 -0.71
CA LEU A 36 -27.97 3.55 0.58
C LEU A 36 -28.30 2.40 1.54
N ILE A 37 -28.29 1.14 1.08
CA ILE A 37 -28.66 -0.03 1.89
C ILE A 37 -27.89 -0.10 3.22
N PRO A 38 -26.54 0.05 3.26
CA PRO A 38 -25.82 0.02 4.53
C PRO A 38 -26.30 1.11 5.51
N ASP A 39 -26.60 2.29 5.00
CA ASP A 39 -27.02 3.44 5.81
C ASP A 39 -28.48 3.32 6.27
N LEU A 40 -29.37 2.77 5.44
CA LEU A 40 -30.76 2.47 5.81
C LEU A 40 -30.84 1.38 6.89
N ALA A 41 -30.01 0.35 6.79
CA ALA A 41 -29.91 -0.68 7.82
C ALA A 41 -29.55 -0.09 9.19
N LEU A 42 -28.56 0.82 9.23
CA LEU A 42 -28.17 1.52 10.45
C LEU A 42 -29.25 2.49 10.96
N GLN A 43 -29.77 3.35 10.09
CA GLN A 43 -30.58 4.49 10.50
C GLN A 43 -32.06 4.15 10.70
N ALA A 44 -32.65 3.42 9.76
CA ALA A 44 -34.09 3.10 9.77
C ALA A 44 -34.37 1.76 10.44
N ALA A 45 -33.53 0.75 10.19
CA ALA A 45 -33.72 -0.58 10.73
C ALA A 45 -32.93 -0.84 12.03
N ARG A 46 -32.12 0.12 12.52
CA ARG A 46 -31.39 0.06 13.79
C ARG A 46 -30.45 -1.13 13.92
N ALA A 47 -29.78 -1.50 12.82
CA ALA A 47 -28.67 -2.44 12.87
C ALA A 47 -27.56 -1.93 13.79
N LEU A 48 -26.83 -2.85 14.43
CA LEU A 48 -25.65 -2.49 15.23
C LEU A 48 -24.49 -2.10 14.32
N ALA A 49 -24.32 -2.85 13.24
CA ALA A 49 -23.25 -2.62 12.29
C ALA A 49 -23.58 -3.14 10.90
N VAL A 50 -22.76 -2.70 9.95
CA VAL A 50 -22.78 -3.10 8.55
C VAL A 50 -21.34 -3.14 8.06
N VAL A 51 -21.01 -4.06 7.16
CA VAL A 51 -19.72 -4.12 6.47
C VAL A 51 -19.92 -4.64 5.05
N TYR A 52 -19.15 -4.14 4.10
CA TYR A 52 -19.09 -4.72 2.76
C TYR A 52 -17.69 -4.52 2.19
N GLU A 53 -17.34 -5.37 1.24
CA GLU A 53 -16.18 -5.20 0.34
C GLU A 53 -16.67 -4.87 -1.07
N TYR A 54 -15.73 -4.69 -2.00
CA TYR A 54 -16.09 -4.57 -3.40
C TYR A 54 -16.89 -5.80 -3.88
N GLY A 55 -18.00 -5.54 -4.56
CA GLY A 55 -18.89 -6.55 -5.12
C GLY A 55 -20.30 -6.52 -4.54
N ALA A 56 -21.00 -7.63 -4.72
CA ALA A 56 -22.44 -7.73 -4.53
C ALA A 56 -22.88 -8.18 -3.13
N LEU A 57 -22.00 -8.24 -2.13
CA LEU A 57 -22.31 -8.72 -0.78
C LEU A 57 -22.11 -7.61 0.27
N CYS A 58 -23.09 -7.48 1.15
CA CYS A 58 -23.06 -6.66 2.35
C CYS A 58 -23.51 -7.51 3.54
N TYR A 59 -22.91 -7.32 4.70
CA TYR A 59 -23.24 -8.05 5.91
C TYR A 59 -23.73 -7.07 6.97
N ILE A 60 -24.82 -7.44 7.66
CA ILE A 60 -25.47 -6.64 8.68
C ILE A 60 -25.45 -7.39 10.01
N LEU A 61 -25.07 -6.71 11.09
CA LEU A 61 -25.07 -7.24 12.44
C LEU A 61 -26.25 -6.69 13.24
N TYR A 62 -27.01 -7.58 13.86
CA TYR A 62 -28.08 -7.25 14.79
C TYR A 62 -27.86 -7.90 16.15
N ALA A 63 -28.30 -7.23 17.21
CA ALA A 63 -28.58 -7.93 18.46
C ALA A 63 -29.75 -8.88 18.22
N ARG A 64 -29.60 -10.17 18.55
CA ARG A 64 -30.59 -11.21 18.24
C ARG A 64 -31.98 -10.86 18.77
N GLN A 65 -32.06 -10.27 19.97
CA GLN A 65 -33.33 -9.87 20.58
C GLN A 65 -34.02 -8.65 19.93
N ASN A 66 -33.30 -7.87 19.11
CA ASN A 66 -33.80 -6.60 18.55
C ASN A 66 -34.10 -6.69 17.04
N LEU A 67 -33.91 -7.85 16.41
CA LEU A 67 -34.12 -8.01 14.99
C LEU A 67 -35.63 -8.02 14.66
N ASP A 68 -36.09 -6.97 13.98
CA ASP A 68 -37.33 -6.98 13.23
C ASP A 68 -37.04 -7.27 11.76
N TYR A 69 -37.00 -8.55 11.41
CA TYR A 69 -36.68 -9.00 10.05
C TYR A 69 -37.66 -8.44 9.01
N LYS A 70 -38.95 -8.33 9.35
CA LYS A 70 -39.97 -7.84 8.42
C LYS A 70 -39.77 -6.36 8.13
N ASN A 71 -39.53 -5.55 9.16
CA ASN A 71 -39.24 -4.13 9.00
C ASN A 71 -37.93 -3.91 8.24
N LEU A 72 -36.86 -4.63 8.60
CA LEU A 72 -35.59 -4.54 7.88
C LEU A 72 -35.78 -4.83 6.40
N LYS A 73 -36.38 -5.98 6.06
CA LYS A 73 -36.62 -6.38 4.67
C LYS A 73 -37.41 -5.31 3.91
N LYS A 74 -38.52 -4.82 4.50
CA LYS A 74 -39.35 -3.76 3.92
C LYS A 74 -38.55 -2.47 3.66
N VAL A 75 -37.71 -2.05 4.61
CA VAL A 75 -36.88 -0.84 4.47
C VAL A 75 -35.87 -1.00 3.33
N LEU A 76 -35.19 -2.15 3.24
CA LEU A 76 -34.19 -2.35 2.19
C LEU A 76 -34.82 -2.52 0.80
N GLU A 77 -35.94 -3.24 0.70
CA GLU A 77 -36.68 -3.41 -0.56
C GLU A 77 -37.29 -2.10 -1.08
N SER A 78 -37.56 -1.14 -0.20
CA SER A 78 -38.02 0.20 -0.62
C SER A 78 -36.96 1.01 -1.36
N GLU A 79 -35.68 0.66 -1.19
CA GLU A 79 -34.55 1.29 -1.87
C GLU A 79 -34.15 0.50 -3.12
N SER A 80 -34.18 -0.83 -3.06
CA SER A 80 -33.72 -1.68 -4.17
C SER A 80 -34.43 -3.03 -4.17
N GLU A 81 -35.00 -3.41 -5.31
CA GLU A 81 -35.68 -4.71 -5.49
C GLU A 81 -34.71 -5.86 -5.84
N ASP A 82 -33.46 -5.55 -6.20
CA ASP A 82 -32.44 -6.51 -6.65
C ASP A 82 -31.70 -7.22 -5.50
N ILE A 83 -32.31 -7.32 -4.33
CA ILE A 83 -31.65 -7.80 -3.12
C ILE A 83 -32.27 -9.09 -2.57
N SER A 84 -31.41 -9.95 -2.06
CA SER A 84 -31.78 -11.13 -1.28
C SER A 84 -31.16 -11.04 0.11
N LEU A 85 -31.93 -11.46 1.12
CA LEU A 85 -31.55 -11.40 2.53
C LEU A 85 -31.56 -12.81 3.11
N ARG A 86 -30.48 -13.19 3.80
CA ARG A 86 -30.32 -14.52 4.41
C ARG A 86 -29.54 -14.41 5.74
N GLU A 87 -30.03 -15.06 6.80
CA GLU A 87 -29.22 -15.26 8.01
C GLU A 87 -28.14 -16.29 7.74
N ILE A 88 -26.91 -15.97 8.12
CA ILE A 88 -25.76 -16.85 7.95
C ILE A 88 -25.01 -17.02 9.27
N PRO A 89 -24.44 -18.20 9.54
CA PRO A 89 -23.56 -18.39 10.68
C PRO A 89 -22.26 -17.61 10.48
N SER A 90 -21.64 -17.20 11.58
CA SER A 90 -20.36 -16.50 11.60
C SER A 90 -19.25 -17.26 10.84
N THR A 91 -19.33 -18.59 10.74
CA THR A 91 -18.37 -19.45 10.03
C THR A 91 -18.37 -19.26 8.51
N GLU A 92 -19.46 -18.75 7.93
CA GLU A 92 -19.52 -18.44 6.49
C GLU A 92 -18.80 -17.12 6.15
N LEU A 93 -18.56 -16.23 7.13
CA LEU A 93 -17.81 -14.99 6.91
C LEU A 93 -16.31 -15.24 6.96
N LYS A 94 -15.59 -14.56 6.06
CA LYS A 94 -14.13 -14.41 6.17
C LYS A 94 -13.76 -13.73 7.48
N ASP A 95 -12.71 -14.19 8.14
CA ASP A 95 -12.29 -13.71 9.47
C ASP A 95 -12.17 -12.19 9.53
N HIS A 96 -11.51 -11.55 8.57
CA HIS A 96 -11.30 -10.10 8.60
C HIS A 96 -12.62 -9.32 8.46
N LEU A 97 -13.62 -9.87 7.76
CA LEU A 97 -14.95 -9.26 7.65
C LEU A 97 -15.77 -9.42 8.91
N LEU A 98 -15.72 -10.61 9.53
CA LEU A 98 -16.41 -10.82 10.81
C LEU A 98 -15.81 -9.91 11.90
N ALA A 99 -14.49 -9.84 11.98
CA ALA A 99 -13.82 -8.94 12.91
C ALA A 99 -14.16 -7.47 12.62
N GLN A 100 -14.15 -7.05 11.34
CA GLN A 100 -14.52 -5.68 10.97
C GLN A 100 -15.98 -5.38 11.34
N LEU A 101 -16.90 -6.33 11.12
CA LEU A 101 -18.31 -6.18 11.44
C LEU A 101 -18.54 -5.99 12.94
N LEU A 102 -17.84 -6.78 13.78
CA LEU A 102 -17.89 -6.63 15.24
C LEU A 102 -17.28 -5.29 15.69
N CYS A 103 -16.13 -4.90 15.14
CA CYS A 103 -15.51 -3.59 15.42
C CYS A 103 -16.41 -2.42 14.98
N ASN A 104 -17.11 -2.56 13.86
CA ASN A 104 -18.08 -1.57 13.39
C ASN A 104 -19.28 -1.41 14.34
N ALA A 105 -19.52 -2.37 15.24
CA ALA A 105 -20.61 -2.33 16.22
C ALA A 105 -20.23 -1.59 17.52
N MET A 106 -18.94 -1.32 17.77
CA MET A 106 -18.48 -0.63 18.98
C MET A 106 -19.23 0.68 19.28
N PRO A 107 -19.54 1.57 18.29
CA PRO A 107 -20.33 2.77 18.56
C PRO A 107 -21.71 2.48 19.17
N ALA A 108 -22.35 1.37 18.77
CA ALA A 108 -23.66 0.96 19.27
C ALA A 108 -23.58 0.16 20.59
N LEU A 109 -22.42 -0.42 20.90
CA LEU A 109 -22.21 -1.27 22.08
C LEU A 109 -21.68 -0.52 23.31
N GLY A 110 -21.36 0.77 23.19
CA GLY A 110 -21.02 1.60 24.34
C GLY A 110 -19.55 2.02 24.45
N ALA A 111 -18.75 1.94 23.37
CA ALA A 111 -17.64 2.89 23.24
C ALA A 111 -18.22 4.30 23.41
N ASP A 112 -17.49 5.26 24.00
CA ASP A 112 -17.92 6.66 24.00
C ASP A 112 -18.20 7.06 22.54
N GLY A 113 -19.47 6.96 22.11
CA GLY A 113 -19.92 6.88 20.71
C GLY A 113 -19.65 8.15 19.91
N ARG A 114 -18.91 9.07 20.53
CA ARG A 114 -18.38 10.32 20.03
C ARG A 114 -17.09 10.14 19.23
N MET A 115 -16.30 9.09 19.51
CA MET A 115 -15.02 8.88 18.80
C MET A 115 -15.17 7.98 17.58
N TYR A 116 -16.00 6.94 17.65
CA TYR A 116 -16.19 5.99 16.55
C TYR A 116 -17.51 6.20 15.83
N HIS A 117 -17.46 6.11 14.50
CA HIS A 117 -18.65 6.17 13.65
C HIS A 117 -18.64 5.01 12.67
N ASN A 118 -19.72 4.22 12.64
CA ASN A 118 -19.98 3.32 11.53
C ASN A 118 -20.79 4.09 10.48
N LEU A 119 -20.11 4.45 9.40
CA LEU A 119 -20.68 5.23 8.32
C LEU A 119 -20.44 4.52 7.00
N THR A 120 -21.49 4.27 6.21
CA THR A 120 -21.37 3.56 4.92
C THR A 120 -20.64 2.22 4.98
N GLY A 121 -20.80 1.45 6.07
CA GLY A 121 -20.09 0.16 6.22
C GLY A 121 -18.63 0.25 6.66
N LYS A 122 -18.17 1.43 7.08
CA LYS A 122 -16.77 1.70 7.43
C LYS A 122 -16.69 2.29 8.83
N LEU A 123 -15.66 1.86 9.58
CA LEU A 123 -15.35 2.44 10.89
C LEU A 123 -14.45 3.67 10.72
N TYR A 124 -14.91 4.78 11.26
CA TYR A 124 -14.16 6.02 11.34
C TYR A 124 -13.87 6.37 12.79
N TYR A 125 -12.63 6.74 13.08
CA TYR A 125 -12.23 7.37 14.33
C TYR A 125 -12.08 8.87 14.11
N GLN A 126 -12.77 9.66 14.93
CA GLN A 126 -12.75 11.12 14.89
C GLN A 126 -12.09 11.66 16.16
N GLN A 127 -11.31 12.73 15.98
CA GLN A 127 -10.72 13.47 17.08
C GLN A 127 -11.08 14.95 16.98
N ALA A 128 -11.41 15.58 18.10
CA ALA A 128 -11.94 16.94 18.12
C ALA A 128 -10.97 17.99 17.52
N ALA A 129 -9.66 17.74 17.62
CA ALA A 129 -8.60 18.60 17.08
C ALA A 129 -8.45 18.51 15.55
N TRP A 130 -8.97 17.47 14.91
CA TRP A 130 -8.80 17.22 13.48
C TRP A 130 -9.81 17.96 12.61
N ARG A 131 -9.74 19.30 12.67
CA ARG A 131 -10.70 20.17 12.00
C ARG A 131 -10.06 21.47 11.53
N GLN A 132 -10.64 22.02 10.46
CA GLN A 132 -10.36 23.35 9.97
C GLN A 132 -11.54 24.28 10.24
N GLY A 133 -11.26 25.46 10.78
CA GLY A 133 -12.26 26.49 11.11
C GLY A 133 -12.60 26.51 12.60
N ARG A 134 -12.81 27.73 13.11
CA ARG A 134 -12.94 28.03 14.55
C ARG A 134 -14.39 28.15 15.05
N GLY A 135 -15.39 28.08 14.16
CA GLY A 135 -16.81 28.16 14.54
C GLY A 135 -17.36 26.85 15.09
N GLU A 136 -18.62 26.79 15.52
CA GLU A 136 -19.23 25.52 15.97
C GLU A 136 -19.21 24.46 14.85
N VAL A 137 -19.56 24.88 13.64
CA VAL A 137 -19.47 24.05 12.43
C VAL A 137 -18.08 24.18 11.81
N PRO A 138 -17.31 23.09 11.67
CA PRO A 138 -16.03 23.12 10.97
C PRO A 138 -16.24 23.36 9.46
N ARG A 139 -15.28 24.02 8.81
CA ARG A 139 -15.25 24.13 7.33
C ARG A 139 -14.93 22.77 6.70
N SER A 140 -14.02 22.06 7.32
CA SER A 140 -13.67 20.67 7.03
C SER A 140 -13.15 20.01 8.30
N PHE A 141 -13.19 18.69 8.34
CA PHE A 141 -12.56 17.88 9.36
C PHE A 141 -12.08 16.58 8.73
N TRP A 142 -11.19 15.86 9.42
CA TRP A 142 -10.71 14.58 8.95
C TRP A 142 -10.77 13.54 10.06
N THR A 143 -10.79 12.29 9.62
CA THR A 143 -10.94 11.10 10.44
C THR A 143 -9.90 10.07 10.04
N LEU A 144 -9.64 9.09 10.89
CA LEU A 144 -8.95 7.87 10.50
C LEU A 144 -9.97 6.77 10.24
N ARG A 145 -10.05 6.30 8.99
CA ARG A 145 -10.76 5.07 8.66
C ARG A 145 -9.91 3.89 9.11
N ILE A 146 -10.51 3.03 9.95
CA ILE A 146 -9.92 1.79 10.43
C ILE A 146 -10.48 0.65 9.57
N GLN A 147 -9.60 -0.09 8.91
CA GLN A 147 -9.96 -1.22 8.06
C GLN A 147 -9.09 -2.44 8.38
N LEU A 148 -9.73 -3.58 8.60
CA LEU A 148 -9.09 -4.89 8.62
C LEU A 148 -9.03 -5.44 7.20
N THR A 149 -7.82 -5.67 6.70
CA THR A 149 -7.58 -6.20 5.36
C THR A 149 -7.61 -7.72 5.32
N TRP A 150 -7.63 -8.28 4.10
CA TRP A 150 -7.71 -9.72 3.88
C TRP A 150 -6.55 -10.50 4.50
N ASP A 151 -5.37 -9.88 4.60
CA ASP A 151 -4.15 -10.39 5.23
C ASP A 151 -4.09 -10.11 6.74
N ARG A 152 -5.22 -9.69 7.33
CA ARG A 152 -5.42 -9.40 8.76
C ARG A 152 -4.58 -8.22 9.27
N CYS A 153 -4.22 -7.28 8.40
CA CYS A 153 -3.56 -6.04 8.81
C CYS A 153 -4.58 -4.95 9.17
N VAL A 154 -4.21 -4.06 10.10
CA VAL A 154 -4.98 -2.84 10.38
C VAL A 154 -4.48 -1.71 9.49
N LYS A 155 -5.29 -1.29 8.53
CA LYS A 155 -5.05 -0.12 7.69
C LYS A 155 -5.72 1.11 8.30
N LEU A 156 -4.93 2.18 8.45
CA LEU A 156 -5.37 3.50 8.92
C LEU A 156 -5.26 4.52 7.79
N SER A 157 -6.40 4.97 7.27
CA SER A 157 -6.46 5.92 6.14
C SER A 157 -7.10 7.23 6.56
N VAL A 158 -6.49 8.36 6.23
CA VAL A 158 -7.07 9.68 6.49
C VAL A 158 -8.23 9.93 5.51
N VAL A 159 -9.40 10.25 6.04
CA VAL A 159 -10.58 10.62 5.24
C VAL A 159 -11.09 11.98 5.67
N THR A 160 -11.12 12.91 4.71
CA THR A 160 -11.57 14.29 4.90
C THR A 160 -13.04 14.43 4.54
N PHE A 161 -13.75 15.21 5.34
CA PHE A 161 -15.09 15.69 5.09
C PHE A 161 -15.06 17.22 5.00
N CYS A 162 -15.67 17.79 3.96
CA CYS A 162 -15.79 19.24 3.79
C CYS A 162 -17.25 19.66 3.63
N GLN A 163 -17.58 20.88 4.04
CA GLN A 163 -18.94 21.40 3.90
C GLN A 163 -19.39 21.37 2.43
N ALA A 164 -20.55 20.79 2.17
CA ALA A 164 -21.09 20.57 0.83
C ALA A 164 -21.27 21.90 0.07
N GLU A 165 -21.73 22.95 0.74
CA GLU A 165 -21.92 24.28 0.16
C GLU A 165 -20.62 24.92 -0.37
N ARG A 166 -19.45 24.45 0.10
CA ARG A 166 -18.14 25.00 -0.28
C ARG A 166 -17.46 24.23 -1.40
N LYS A 167 -17.96 23.05 -1.77
CA LYS A 167 -17.34 22.19 -2.78
C LYS A 167 -18.19 22.21 -4.06
N ARG A 168 -17.57 22.60 -5.18
CA ARG A 168 -18.23 22.55 -6.50
C ARG A 168 -18.62 21.11 -6.82
N GLY A 169 -19.84 20.90 -7.31
CA GLY A 169 -20.35 19.56 -7.68
C GLY A 169 -20.87 18.70 -6.51
N ALA A 170 -20.83 19.19 -5.26
CA ALA A 170 -21.27 18.43 -4.09
C ALA A 170 -22.74 17.97 -4.11
N GLN A 171 -23.59 18.57 -4.96
CA GLN A 171 -24.98 18.13 -5.11
C GLN A 171 -25.11 16.74 -5.75
N ALA A 172 -24.13 16.33 -6.57
CA ALA A 172 -24.10 15.01 -7.20
C ALA A 172 -23.39 13.94 -6.34
N GLU A 173 -22.77 14.34 -5.22
CA GLU A 173 -22.05 13.45 -4.32
C GLU A 173 -22.94 13.00 -3.16
N ALA A 174 -22.60 11.85 -2.55
CA ALA A 174 -23.22 11.43 -1.30
C ALA A 174 -22.94 12.46 -0.20
N GLN A 175 -24.00 12.96 0.43
CA GLN A 175 -23.92 13.94 1.51
C GLN A 175 -24.07 13.29 2.88
N TYR A 176 -23.48 13.93 3.88
CA TYR A 176 -23.42 13.50 5.26
C TYR A 176 -23.91 14.61 6.17
N LEU A 177 -24.71 14.25 7.16
CA LEU A 177 -25.19 15.16 8.19
C LEU A 177 -24.27 15.05 9.40
N PHE A 178 -23.82 16.20 9.89
CA PHE A 178 -22.97 16.32 11.05
C PHE A 178 -23.73 16.96 12.20
N ASP A 179 -23.91 16.22 13.29
CA ASP A 179 -24.47 16.77 14.53
C ASP A 179 -23.36 17.50 15.30
N THR A 180 -23.48 18.82 15.40
CA THR A 180 -22.49 19.66 16.09
C THR A 180 -22.43 19.45 17.59
N LYS A 181 -23.47 18.87 18.20
CA LYS A 181 -23.53 18.61 19.65
C LYS A 181 -22.90 17.28 20.00
N SER A 182 -23.24 16.23 19.26
CA SER A 182 -22.73 14.87 19.53
C SER A 182 -21.44 14.55 18.78
N GLY A 183 -21.11 15.32 17.74
CA GLY A 183 -20.01 15.03 16.81
C GLY A 183 -20.32 13.89 15.84
N PHE A 184 -21.56 13.38 15.83
CA PHE A 184 -21.94 12.19 15.08
C PHE A 184 -22.14 12.49 13.58
N LEU A 185 -21.61 11.61 12.74
CA LEU A 185 -21.86 11.60 11.29
C LEU A 185 -22.85 10.50 10.91
N ARG A 186 -23.82 10.85 10.08
CA ARG A 186 -24.64 9.89 9.34
C ARG A 186 -24.83 10.32 7.90
N ARG A 187 -25.09 9.35 7.01
CA ARG A 187 -25.38 9.66 5.61
C ARG A 187 -26.76 10.29 5.48
N LEU A 188 -26.89 11.31 4.64
CA LEU A 188 -28.19 11.85 4.25
C LEU A 188 -28.92 10.82 3.38
N VAL A 189 -30.11 10.40 3.80
CA VAL A 189 -30.97 9.47 3.06
C VAL A 189 -32.10 10.21 2.35
N GLN A 190 -32.74 9.58 1.37
CA GLN A 190 -33.90 10.19 0.70
C GLN A 190 -35.05 10.37 1.69
N GLY A 191 -35.67 11.55 1.67
CA GLY A 191 -36.79 11.87 2.58
C GLY A 191 -36.39 12.19 4.02
N ASP A 192 -35.09 12.36 4.32
CA ASP A 192 -34.60 12.71 5.66
C ASP A 192 -35.35 13.91 6.25
N PRO A 193 -35.91 13.85 7.46
CA PRO A 193 -36.62 14.97 8.06
C PRO A 193 -35.67 16.10 8.49
N ASP A 194 -34.39 15.82 8.70
CA ASP A 194 -33.40 16.80 9.14
C ASP A 194 -33.03 17.73 7.99
N ARG A 195 -33.43 19.00 8.13
CA ARG A 195 -33.15 20.08 7.18
C ARG A 195 -32.13 21.09 7.71
N THR A 196 -31.75 20.97 8.98
CA THR A 196 -30.99 22.00 9.69
C THR A 196 -29.54 21.62 9.90
N SER A 197 -29.24 20.32 10.00
CA SER A 197 -27.88 19.87 10.27
C SER A 197 -26.93 20.23 9.11
N PRO A 198 -25.72 20.71 9.42
CA PRO A 198 -24.69 20.97 8.43
C PRO A 198 -24.41 19.76 7.53
N ARG A 199 -24.30 20.02 6.22
CA ARG A 199 -24.06 18.99 5.21
C ARG A 199 -22.60 18.95 4.81
N PHE A 200 -22.04 17.76 4.75
CA PHE A 200 -20.67 17.48 4.37
C PHE A 200 -20.62 16.49 3.20
N VAL A 201 -19.51 16.50 2.47
CA VAL A 201 -19.16 15.51 1.45
C VAL A 201 -17.74 15.02 1.69
N ILE A 202 -17.43 13.81 1.24
CA ILE A 202 -16.06 13.28 1.33
C ILE A 202 -15.17 13.98 0.30
N GLY A 203 -13.99 14.38 0.75
CA GLY A 203 -12.98 15.06 -0.06
C GLY A 203 -12.44 16.32 0.60
N SER A 204 -11.29 16.79 0.12
CA SER A 204 -10.74 18.08 0.50
C SER A 204 -11.34 19.20 -0.34
N LEU A 205 -11.35 20.42 0.21
CA LEU A 205 -11.70 21.63 -0.56
C LEU A 205 -10.61 21.97 -1.58
N ASP A 206 -9.36 21.66 -1.24
CA ASP A 206 -8.20 21.83 -2.11
C ASP A 206 -7.61 20.45 -2.45
N HIS A 207 -7.57 20.11 -3.73
CA HIS A 207 -7.03 18.83 -4.19
C HIS A 207 -5.50 18.75 -4.08
N ALA A 208 -4.79 19.88 -4.02
CA ALA A 208 -3.34 19.94 -3.85
C ALA A 208 -2.92 19.68 -2.40
N HIS A 209 -3.76 20.03 -1.43
CA HIS A 209 -3.46 19.89 -0.01
C HIS A 209 -4.25 18.74 0.62
N LYS A 210 -3.57 17.61 0.83
CA LYS A 210 -4.13 16.47 1.58
C LYS A 210 -3.86 16.63 3.06
N HIS A 211 -4.90 16.52 3.88
CA HIS A 211 -4.72 16.42 5.33
C HIS A 211 -3.97 15.13 5.67
N THR A 212 -3.05 15.23 6.62
CA THR A 212 -2.25 14.11 7.11
C THR A 212 -2.44 13.97 8.61
N VAL A 213 -2.30 12.74 9.09
CA VAL A 213 -2.15 12.43 10.52
C VAL A 213 -0.76 11.82 10.64
N PRO A 214 0.12 12.39 11.51
CA PRO A 214 1.45 11.85 11.74
C PRO A 214 1.40 10.37 12.10
N PHE A 215 2.38 9.62 11.62
CA PHE A 215 2.44 8.19 11.91
C PHE A 215 2.66 7.94 13.41
N LEU A 216 3.64 8.61 13.99
CA LEU A 216 4.05 8.50 15.39
C LEU A 216 4.51 9.86 15.90
N GLU A 217 4.17 10.19 17.14
CA GLU A 217 4.53 11.43 17.82
C GLU A 217 5.05 11.12 19.24
N PHE A 218 6.10 11.83 19.66
CA PHE A 218 6.75 11.66 20.97
C PHE A 218 6.71 12.91 21.85
N GLY A 219 6.11 14.01 21.37
CA GLY A 219 6.13 15.30 22.08
C GLY A 219 5.40 15.29 23.42
N SER A 220 4.21 14.68 23.45
CA SER A 220 3.39 14.51 24.65
C SER A 220 2.48 13.30 24.52
N TRP A 221 1.89 12.86 25.63
CA TRP A 221 0.85 11.81 25.60
C TRP A 221 -0.34 12.21 24.71
N GLU A 222 -0.74 13.48 24.74
CA GLU A 222 -1.83 13.97 23.90
C GLU A 222 -1.47 13.93 22.40
N ASP A 223 -0.22 14.26 22.05
CA ASP A 223 0.27 14.15 20.67
C ASP A 223 0.34 12.69 20.22
N PHE A 224 0.82 11.79 21.08
CA PHE A 224 0.80 10.36 20.83
C PHE A 224 -0.64 9.85 20.59
N GLN A 225 -1.60 10.18 21.45
CA GLN A 225 -3.00 9.78 21.28
C GLN A 225 -3.64 10.28 19.97
N ARG A 226 -3.08 11.34 19.38
CA ARG A 226 -3.54 11.95 18.12
C ARG A 226 -2.76 11.47 16.89
N CYS A 227 -1.74 10.64 17.04
CA CYS A 227 -1.03 10.04 15.91
C CYS A 227 -1.67 8.69 15.50
N ARG A 228 -1.28 8.13 14.35
CA ARG A 228 -1.83 6.86 13.86
C ARG A 228 -1.58 5.70 14.83
N VAL A 229 -0.37 5.60 15.38
CA VAL A 229 -0.02 4.53 16.33
C VAL A 229 -0.82 4.64 17.63
N GLY A 230 -1.02 5.85 18.17
CA GLY A 230 -1.83 6.04 19.37
C GLY A 230 -3.31 5.70 19.15
N VAL A 231 -3.85 6.00 17.97
CA VAL A 231 -5.22 5.59 17.60
C VAL A 231 -5.33 4.08 17.43
N LEU A 232 -4.32 3.41 16.85
CA LEU A 232 -4.27 1.95 16.79
C LEU A 232 -4.26 1.34 18.20
N HIS A 233 -3.43 1.87 19.10
CA HIS A 233 -3.36 1.43 20.48
C HIS A 233 -4.71 1.59 21.19
N ARG A 234 -5.34 2.77 21.07
CA ARG A 234 -6.70 3.02 21.60
C ARG A 234 -7.72 2.03 21.04
N PHE A 235 -7.74 1.83 19.72
CA PHE A 235 -8.62 0.88 19.06
C PHE A 235 -8.50 -0.54 19.62
N LEU A 236 -7.27 -1.04 19.81
CA LEU A 236 -7.05 -2.37 20.38
C LEU A 236 -7.52 -2.47 21.84
N GLN A 237 -7.35 -1.41 22.63
CA GLN A 237 -7.89 -1.35 24.00
C GLN A 237 -9.42 -1.39 23.99
N ASP A 238 -10.07 -0.59 23.15
CA ASP A 238 -11.52 -0.52 23.09
C ASP A 238 -12.13 -1.84 22.60
N VAL A 239 -11.49 -2.53 21.64
CA VAL A 239 -11.86 -3.89 21.24
C VAL A 239 -11.76 -4.86 22.41
N LYS A 240 -10.68 -4.80 23.20
CA LYS A 240 -10.51 -5.66 24.37
C LYS A 240 -11.58 -5.38 25.43
N GLU A 241 -11.94 -4.12 25.66
CA GLU A 241 -12.93 -3.75 26.67
C GLU A 241 -14.37 -4.13 26.26
N LEU A 242 -14.73 -3.94 24.99
CA LEU A 242 -16.11 -4.06 24.51
C LEU A 242 -16.41 -5.41 23.86
N LEU A 243 -15.41 -6.03 23.24
CA LEU A 243 -15.59 -7.20 22.37
C LEU A 243 -14.86 -8.44 22.86
N ALA A 244 -14.10 -8.41 23.97
CA ALA A 244 -13.41 -9.59 24.51
C ALA A 244 -14.26 -10.87 24.62
N PRO A 245 -15.58 -10.83 24.95
CA PRO A 245 -16.42 -12.03 24.95
C PRO A 245 -16.62 -12.68 23.58
N TYR A 246 -16.29 -12.00 22.48
CA TYR A 246 -16.60 -12.41 21.11
C TYR A 246 -15.35 -12.47 20.22
N LEU A 247 -14.40 -11.56 20.44
CA LEU A 247 -13.27 -11.27 19.57
C LEU A 247 -12.04 -10.95 20.41
N THR A 248 -10.92 -11.60 20.08
CA THR A 248 -9.61 -11.23 20.59
C THR A 248 -8.69 -10.91 19.41
N LEU A 249 -7.99 -9.78 19.51
CA LEU A 249 -7.00 -9.32 18.54
C LEU A 249 -5.62 -9.28 19.20
N HIS A 250 -4.65 -9.99 18.63
CA HIS A 250 -3.26 -9.96 19.07
C HIS A 250 -2.35 -9.48 17.96
N ILE A 251 -1.45 -8.54 18.26
CA ILE A 251 -0.42 -8.10 17.32
C ILE A 251 0.54 -9.27 17.05
N LEU A 252 0.75 -9.56 15.77
CA LEU A 252 1.78 -10.48 15.31
C LEU A 252 3.12 -9.75 15.21
N CYS A 253 4.15 -10.40 15.72
CA CYS A 253 5.52 -9.92 15.63
C CYS A 253 6.30 -10.72 14.58
N LEU A 254 7.17 -10.03 13.86
CA LEU A 254 8.16 -10.66 13.00
C LEU A 254 9.36 -11.12 13.83
N PRO A 255 9.92 -12.30 13.54
CA PRO A 255 11.21 -12.69 14.11
C PRO A 255 12.31 -11.74 13.60
N GLU A 256 13.20 -11.32 14.49
CA GLU A 256 14.36 -10.48 14.10
C GLU A 256 15.40 -11.28 13.30
N ASP A 257 15.35 -12.60 13.45
CA ASP A 257 16.23 -13.61 12.89
C ASP A 257 15.68 -14.27 11.62
N LEU A 258 14.45 -13.94 11.18
CA LEU A 258 13.91 -14.43 9.92
C LEU A 258 14.57 -13.71 8.73
N ARG A 259 15.82 -14.07 8.46
CA ARG A 259 16.49 -13.80 7.19
C ARG A 259 16.13 -14.95 6.26
N LEU A 260 15.31 -14.67 5.25
CA LEU A 260 15.16 -15.60 4.14
C LEU A 260 16.48 -15.61 3.36
N GLY A 261 17.31 -16.62 3.63
CA GLY A 261 18.64 -16.81 3.05
C GLY A 261 19.77 -16.67 4.08
N ASP A 262 20.43 -17.78 4.38
CA ASP A 262 21.57 -17.87 5.32
C ASP A 262 22.88 -17.28 4.78
N LYS A 263 22.87 -16.71 3.57
CA LYS A 263 24.08 -16.07 3.03
C LYS A 263 24.29 -14.74 3.75
N GLU A 264 25.34 -14.67 4.57
CA GLU A 264 25.97 -13.40 4.88
C GLU A 264 26.29 -12.70 3.55
N LEU A 265 25.51 -11.67 3.22
CA LEU A 265 25.86 -10.73 2.15
C LEU A 265 27.29 -10.27 2.42
N ASP A 266 28.21 -10.52 1.48
CA ASP A 266 29.58 -10.05 1.59
C ASP A 266 29.53 -8.54 1.85
N PRO A 267 29.85 -8.09 3.08
CA PRO A 267 29.66 -6.70 3.46
C PRO A 267 30.61 -5.79 2.67
N ARG A 268 31.64 -6.36 2.04
CA ARG A 268 32.67 -5.66 1.24
C ARG A 268 32.36 -5.62 -0.25
N LEU A 269 31.35 -6.37 -0.71
CA LEU A 269 30.96 -6.48 -2.12
C LEU A 269 32.12 -6.94 -3.02
N GLU A 270 33.04 -7.77 -2.52
CA GLU A 270 34.27 -8.10 -3.22
C GLU A 270 34.01 -8.82 -4.54
N ASN A 271 33.03 -9.73 -4.60
CA ASN A 271 32.64 -10.38 -5.86
C ASN A 271 32.16 -9.37 -6.91
N ILE A 272 31.38 -8.37 -6.49
CA ILE A 272 30.93 -7.30 -7.38
C ILE A 272 32.11 -6.44 -7.83
N LYS A 273 32.97 -6.03 -6.88
CA LYS A 273 34.14 -5.19 -7.15
C LYS A 273 35.13 -5.87 -8.09
N ALA A 274 35.46 -7.13 -7.85
CA ALA A 274 36.34 -7.93 -8.69
C ALA A 274 35.86 -7.95 -10.13
N ARG A 275 34.56 -8.20 -10.35
CA ARG A 275 33.96 -8.17 -11.69
C ARG A 275 33.99 -6.79 -12.33
N LEU A 276 33.68 -5.74 -11.57
CA LEU A 276 33.71 -4.38 -12.08
C LEU A 276 35.13 -3.91 -12.46
N ARG A 277 36.20 -4.48 -11.87
CA ARG A 277 37.59 -4.24 -12.31
C ARG A 277 37.87 -4.79 -13.71
N GLU A 278 37.18 -5.85 -14.11
CA GLU A 278 37.37 -6.50 -15.42
C GLU A 278 36.60 -5.77 -16.54
N VAL A 279 35.59 -4.97 -16.19
CA VAL A 279 34.77 -4.24 -17.15
C VAL A 279 35.33 -2.85 -17.42
N PRO A 280 35.43 -2.41 -18.69
CA PRO A 280 35.71 -1.01 -19.01
C PRO A 280 34.64 -0.07 -18.43
N LEU A 281 35.02 0.72 -17.44
CA LEU A 281 34.18 1.73 -16.79
C LEU A 281 34.66 3.13 -17.15
N TYR A 282 33.76 3.95 -17.68
CA TYR A 282 34.04 5.32 -18.12
C TYR A 282 33.43 6.36 -17.17
N LEU A 283 33.99 7.56 -17.18
CA LEU A 283 33.39 8.73 -16.55
C LEU A 283 33.06 9.79 -17.59
N GLU A 284 31.84 10.29 -17.54
CA GLU A 284 31.38 11.38 -18.39
C GLU A 284 30.78 12.50 -17.53
N ASP A 285 31.45 13.65 -17.49
CA ASP A 285 30.90 14.85 -16.88
C ASP A 285 30.16 15.69 -17.93
N THR A 286 28.83 15.65 -17.90
CA THR A 286 27.98 16.43 -18.82
C THR A 286 27.61 17.81 -18.26
N VAL A 287 27.93 18.08 -17.00
CA VAL A 287 27.67 19.34 -16.30
C VAL A 287 28.81 20.32 -16.55
N GLY A 288 30.06 19.85 -16.44
CA GLY A 288 31.26 20.60 -16.83
C GLY A 288 31.52 21.87 -16.00
N ASN A 289 31.10 21.90 -14.74
CA ASN A 289 31.33 23.02 -13.83
C ASN A 289 32.29 22.63 -12.68
N ALA A 290 32.61 23.58 -11.81
CA ALA A 290 33.54 23.33 -10.71
C ALA A 290 33.05 22.24 -9.74
N ALA A 291 31.74 22.17 -9.47
CA ALA A 291 31.17 21.19 -8.55
C ALA A 291 31.20 19.77 -9.15
N SER A 292 30.86 19.62 -10.43
CA SER A 292 30.90 18.33 -11.12
C SER A 292 32.32 17.81 -11.30
N SER A 293 33.29 18.71 -11.55
CA SER A 293 34.71 18.37 -11.58
C SER A 293 35.22 17.83 -10.23
N VAL A 294 34.86 18.49 -9.12
CA VAL A 294 35.19 18.00 -7.77
C VAL A 294 34.58 16.61 -7.51
N LEU A 295 33.33 16.40 -7.91
CA LEU A 295 32.69 15.10 -7.78
C LEU A 295 33.38 14.03 -8.63
N ALA A 296 33.76 14.36 -9.87
CA ALA A 296 34.48 13.46 -10.76
C ALA A 296 35.82 12.98 -10.14
N ASP A 297 36.60 13.92 -9.59
CA ASP A 297 37.87 13.62 -8.93
C ASP A 297 37.68 12.77 -7.67
N LEU A 298 36.68 13.11 -6.84
CA LEU A 298 36.34 12.32 -5.65
C LEU A 298 35.93 10.89 -6.02
N LEU A 299 35.06 10.74 -7.03
CA LEU A 299 34.60 9.44 -7.48
C LEU A 299 35.76 8.55 -7.96
N ARG A 300 36.66 9.09 -8.77
CA ARG A 300 37.86 8.36 -9.23
C ARG A 300 38.70 7.90 -8.03
N ARG A 301 38.97 8.82 -7.10
CA ARG A 301 39.78 8.53 -5.91
C ARG A 301 39.15 7.43 -5.04
N GLU A 302 37.86 7.51 -4.78
CA GLU A 302 37.19 6.55 -3.90
C GLU A 302 36.99 5.18 -4.55
N LEU A 303 36.69 5.13 -5.85
CA LEU A 303 36.64 3.86 -6.58
C LEU A 303 37.99 3.15 -6.60
N GLU A 304 39.07 3.89 -6.81
CA GLU A 304 40.42 3.34 -6.75
C GLU A 304 40.74 2.87 -5.32
N GLN A 305 40.52 3.72 -4.30
CA GLN A 305 40.86 3.44 -2.91
C GLN A 305 40.09 2.25 -2.31
N TYR A 306 38.77 2.17 -2.54
CA TYR A 306 37.90 1.21 -1.87
C TYR A 306 37.50 0.01 -2.73
N SER A 307 37.73 0.10 -4.04
CA SER A 307 37.34 -0.95 -4.98
C SER A 307 38.46 -1.36 -5.94
N GLY A 308 39.57 -0.61 -6.04
CA GLY A 308 40.61 -0.87 -7.04
C GLY A 308 40.12 -0.70 -8.48
N ILE A 309 39.08 0.12 -8.68
CA ILE A 309 38.46 0.35 -9.98
C ILE A 309 38.98 1.68 -10.53
N THR A 310 39.68 1.60 -11.67
CA THR A 310 40.14 2.78 -12.39
C THR A 310 39.17 3.15 -13.51
N LEU A 311 38.63 4.37 -13.46
CA LEU A 311 37.78 4.90 -14.53
C LEU A 311 38.60 5.35 -15.73
N ARG A 312 38.13 5.01 -16.93
CA ARG A 312 38.72 5.38 -18.22
C ARG A 312 38.14 6.68 -18.75
N ASP A 313 38.95 7.39 -19.52
CA ASP A 313 38.50 8.53 -20.31
C ASP A 313 38.10 8.10 -21.72
N GLY A 314 37.19 8.85 -22.34
CA GLY A 314 36.72 8.61 -23.71
C GLY A 314 35.29 8.07 -23.78
N THR A 315 34.94 7.47 -24.92
CA THR A 315 33.58 7.03 -25.21
C THR A 315 33.44 5.52 -24.97
N PRO A 316 32.43 5.06 -24.21
CA PRO A 316 32.18 3.64 -24.00
C PRO A 316 31.70 2.96 -25.29
N LYS A 317 32.11 1.71 -25.49
CA LYS A 317 31.63 0.82 -26.56
C LYS A 317 30.38 0.06 -26.13
N PRO A 318 29.60 -0.51 -27.08
CA PRO A 318 28.49 -1.40 -26.74
C PRO A 318 28.93 -2.54 -25.82
N GLY A 319 28.16 -2.78 -24.75
CA GLY A 319 28.49 -3.77 -23.72
C GLY A 319 29.34 -3.24 -22.56
N GLU A 320 29.88 -2.03 -22.65
CA GLU A 320 30.67 -1.39 -21.58
C GLU A 320 29.80 -0.51 -20.67
N ALA A 321 30.42 0.10 -19.66
CA ALA A 321 29.72 0.85 -18.62
C ALA A 321 30.24 2.28 -18.44
N VAL A 322 29.36 3.19 -18.01
CA VAL A 322 29.69 4.60 -17.80
C VAL A 322 28.96 5.19 -16.59
N PHE A 323 29.71 5.89 -15.74
CA PHE A 323 29.17 6.84 -14.79
C PHE A 323 29.01 8.18 -15.48
N ARG A 324 27.79 8.74 -15.45
CA ARG A 324 27.49 10.03 -16.08
C ARG A 324 27.05 11.03 -15.02
N ILE A 325 27.80 12.11 -14.86
CA ILE A 325 27.44 13.22 -13.97
C ILE A 325 26.46 14.14 -14.70
N VAL A 326 25.31 14.38 -14.09
CA VAL A 326 24.20 15.20 -14.60
C VAL A 326 23.68 16.14 -13.51
N HIS A 327 22.82 17.08 -13.88
CA HIS A 327 21.98 17.80 -12.92
C HIS A 327 20.70 17.03 -12.61
N ASN A 328 20.04 17.40 -11.51
CA ASN A 328 18.67 16.98 -11.22
C ASN A 328 17.68 17.39 -12.33
N LYS A 329 16.58 16.63 -12.44
CA LYS A 329 15.53 16.81 -13.47
C LYS A 329 14.99 18.24 -13.48
N GLU A 330 14.87 18.85 -12.31
CA GLU A 330 14.33 20.19 -12.10
C GLU A 330 15.12 21.26 -12.85
N THR A 331 16.43 21.07 -13.00
CA THR A 331 17.33 21.99 -13.74
C THR A 331 16.96 22.10 -15.23
N TYR A 332 16.36 21.06 -15.80
CA TYR A 332 15.97 21.01 -17.21
C TYR A 332 14.48 21.20 -17.45
N ALA A 333 13.70 21.61 -16.43
CA ALA A 333 12.23 21.71 -16.53
C ALA A 333 11.76 22.60 -17.70
N ASP A 334 12.44 23.72 -17.93
CA ASP A 334 12.12 24.68 -18.99
C ASP A 334 12.71 24.30 -20.37
N CYS A 335 13.66 23.36 -20.40
CA CYS A 335 14.31 22.90 -21.64
C CYS A 335 14.63 21.39 -21.61
N PRO A 336 13.61 20.50 -21.59
CA PRO A 336 13.80 19.06 -21.42
C PRO A 336 14.63 18.39 -22.54
N GLU A 337 14.73 19.01 -23.71
CA GLU A 337 15.57 18.57 -24.83
C GLU A 337 17.07 18.73 -24.58
N ARG A 338 17.45 19.58 -23.62
CA ARG A 338 18.84 19.77 -23.20
C ARG A 338 19.30 18.73 -22.19
N ASP A 339 18.38 18.03 -21.55
CA ASP A 339 18.65 17.01 -20.53
C ASP A 339 19.59 15.89 -21.05
N PRO A 340 20.82 15.79 -20.54
CA PRO A 340 21.78 14.76 -20.92
C PRO A 340 21.32 13.34 -20.55
N TYR A 341 20.39 13.18 -19.60
CA TYR A 341 19.84 11.88 -19.21
C TYR A 341 19.26 11.13 -20.42
N ARG A 342 18.54 11.85 -21.30
CA ARG A 342 17.90 11.28 -22.50
C ARG A 342 18.88 10.96 -23.62
N LYS A 343 20.12 11.47 -23.53
CA LYS A 343 21.19 11.33 -24.53
C LYS A 343 22.21 10.28 -24.10
N ALA A 344 21.87 9.40 -23.16
CA ALA A 344 22.73 8.32 -22.69
C ALA A 344 23.08 7.35 -23.85
N PRO A 345 24.31 6.83 -23.90
CA PRO A 345 24.72 5.90 -24.95
C PRO A 345 23.81 4.65 -24.92
N ARG A 346 23.22 4.34 -26.07
CA ARG A 346 22.43 3.13 -26.24
C ARG A 346 23.36 1.93 -26.22
N HIS A 347 22.93 0.82 -25.62
CA HIS A 347 23.71 -0.42 -25.48
C HIS A 347 24.91 -0.36 -24.51
N CYS A 348 24.94 0.62 -23.61
CA CYS A 348 25.89 0.66 -22.49
C CYS A 348 25.14 0.57 -21.16
N ALA A 349 25.81 0.11 -20.11
CA ALA A 349 25.30 0.21 -18.74
C ALA A 349 25.59 1.62 -18.21
N VAL A 350 24.55 2.43 -18.03
CA VAL A 350 24.70 3.85 -17.65
C VAL A 350 24.19 4.08 -16.23
N GLN A 351 25.06 4.60 -15.37
CA GLN A 351 24.71 5.06 -14.04
C GLN A 351 24.79 6.59 -13.98
N HIS A 352 23.65 7.24 -13.80
CA HIS A 352 23.60 8.69 -13.63
C HIS A 352 23.86 9.07 -12.17
N LEU A 353 24.70 10.08 -11.96
CA LEU A 353 25.02 10.65 -10.66
C LEU A 353 24.64 12.13 -10.72
N THR A 354 23.76 12.59 -9.84
CA THR A 354 23.35 14.00 -9.81
C THR A 354 24.31 14.78 -8.93
N VAL A 355 24.82 15.90 -9.43
CA VAL A 355 25.81 16.72 -8.71
C VAL A 355 25.22 17.31 -7.40
N GLU A 356 23.89 17.47 -7.35
CA GLU A 356 23.18 18.02 -6.20
C GLU A 356 22.99 17.00 -5.06
N ASP A 357 22.68 15.74 -5.38
CA ASP A 357 22.28 14.74 -4.37
C ASP A 357 23.34 13.68 -4.09
N PHE A 358 24.22 13.38 -5.06
CA PHE A 358 25.24 12.35 -4.88
C PHE A 358 26.46 12.92 -4.14
N GLN A 359 26.48 12.72 -2.83
CA GLN A 359 27.54 13.22 -1.95
C GLN A 359 28.48 12.09 -1.52
N LEU A 360 29.77 12.30 -1.80
CA LEU A 360 30.86 11.51 -1.24
C LEU A 360 31.51 12.35 -0.13
N SER A 361 31.68 11.75 1.04
CA SER A 361 32.17 12.42 2.24
C SER A 361 33.66 12.72 2.16
N GLY A 362 34.40 11.91 1.38
CA GLY A 362 35.80 12.11 1.06
C GLY A 362 36.76 12.18 2.25
N LEU A 363 36.31 11.90 3.47
CA LEU A 363 37.02 12.11 4.74
C LEU A 363 36.63 11.06 5.78
N ASP A 364 37.64 10.53 6.46
CA ASP A 364 37.51 9.88 7.77
C ASP A 364 37.15 10.95 8.83
N ARG A 365 35.86 11.29 8.95
CA ARG A 365 35.41 12.41 9.82
C ARG A 365 35.62 12.19 11.32
N THR A 366 36.23 11.09 11.77
CA THR A 366 36.34 10.75 13.20
C THR A 366 37.69 10.16 13.64
N GLY A 367 38.69 10.04 12.76
CA GLY A 367 39.92 9.31 13.10
C GLY A 367 39.71 7.81 13.38
N ALA A 368 38.51 7.29 13.06
CA ALA A 368 38.25 5.87 12.95
C ALA A 368 38.66 5.36 11.57
N LYS A 369 38.70 4.04 11.36
CA LYS A 369 39.15 3.40 10.11
C LYS A 369 38.41 3.93 8.87
N PRO A 370 39.09 4.02 7.70
CA PRO A 370 38.49 4.47 6.45
C PRO A 370 37.29 3.61 6.11
N LYS A 371 36.11 4.25 6.00
CA LYS A 371 34.85 3.59 5.70
C LYS A 371 34.37 4.01 4.31
N GLU A 372 34.06 3.01 3.49
CA GLU A 372 33.43 3.21 2.19
C GLU A 372 32.05 3.88 2.35
N ASP A 373 31.82 4.92 1.55
CA ASP A 373 30.57 5.67 1.56
C ASP A 373 29.39 4.81 1.08
N ALA A 374 28.26 4.88 1.80
CA ALA A 374 27.06 4.13 1.44
C ALA A 374 26.52 4.48 0.03
N PRO A 375 26.55 5.76 -0.42
CA PRO A 375 26.26 6.09 -1.82
C PRO A 375 27.14 5.36 -2.83
N LEU A 376 28.45 5.23 -2.58
CA LEU A 376 29.38 4.52 -3.47
C LEU A 376 29.02 3.04 -3.60
N ARG A 377 28.75 2.37 -2.47
CA ARG A 377 28.32 0.96 -2.47
C ARG A 377 27.07 0.74 -3.29
N LYS A 378 26.08 1.62 -3.14
CA LYS A 378 24.82 1.54 -3.87
C LYS A 378 25.03 1.66 -5.38
N VAL A 379 25.84 2.62 -5.84
CA VAL A 379 26.07 2.80 -7.29
C VAL A 379 26.86 1.66 -7.91
N LEU A 380 27.77 1.02 -7.16
CA LEU A 380 28.47 -0.19 -7.61
C LEU A 380 27.51 -1.37 -7.80
N GLN A 381 26.60 -1.58 -6.84
CA GLN A 381 25.57 -2.62 -6.95
C GLN A 381 24.64 -2.37 -8.15
N GLU A 382 24.14 -1.15 -8.29
CA GLU A 382 23.28 -0.78 -9.43
C GLU A 382 24.00 -0.94 -10.78
N MET A 383 25.29 -0.58 -10.84
CA MET A 383 26.09 -0.77 -12.05
C MET A 383 26.26 -2.25 -12.41
N ALA A 384 26.56 -3.11 -11.43
CA ALA A 384 26.69 -4.54 -11.65
C ALA A 384 25.38 -5.16 -12.15
N VAL A 385 24.24 -4.78 -11.57
CA VAL A 385 22.91 -5.23 -12.04
C VAL A 385 22.64 -4.77 -13.47
N LYS A 386 22.99 -3.53 -13.82
CA LYS A 386 22.81 -3.01 -15.19
C LYS A 386 23.65 -3.76 -16.21
N LEU A 387 24.88 -4.12 -15.86
CA LEU A 387 25.74 -4.94 -16.70
C LEU A 387 25.17 -6.34 -16.90
N ASP A 388 24.71 -6.98 -15.82
CA ASP A 388 24.07 -8.30 -15.89
C ASP A 388 22.83 -8.29 -16.81
N VAL A 389 22.00 -7.25 -16.73
CA VAL A 389 20.85 -7.05 -17.63
C VAL A 389 21.29 -6.81 -19.07
N LEU A 390 22.32 -5.99 -19.29
CA LEU A 390 22.85 -5.67 -20.61
C LEU A 390 23.43 -6.91 -21.31
N HIS A 391 24.14 -7.77 -20.57
CA HIS A 391 24.76 -8.98 -21.08
C HIS A 391 23.81 -10.19 -21.06
N GLY A 392 22.66 -10.07 -20.41
CA GLY A 392 21.66 -11.13 -20.32
C GLY A 392 22.12 -12.29 -19.43
N GLN A 393 22.89 -12.02 -18.38
CA GLN A 393 23.47 -13.04 -17.50
C GLN A 393 23.65 -12.49 -16.08
N ILE A 394 23.04 -13.15 -15.09
CA ILE A 394 23.34 -12.90 -13.68
C ILE A 394 24.75 -13.36 -13.40
N THR A 395 25.54 -12.45 -12.90
CA THR A 395 26.92 -12.69 -12.47
C THR A 395 27.25 -11.87 -11.23
N CYS A 396 26.39 -10.93 -10.80
CA CYS A 396 26.57 -10.15 -9.57
C CYS A 396 26.24 -10.99 -8.32
N TYR A 397 25.62 -12.13 -8.55
CA TYR A 397 25.30 -13.16 -7.60
C TYR A 397 25.57 -14.53 -8.24
N ASP A 398 26.06 -15.48 -7.46
CA ASP A 398 26.26 -16.85 -7.90
C ASP A 398 24.92 -17.60 -7.94
N TRP A 399 24.19 -17.42 -9.04
CA TRP A 399 22.84 -17.94 -9.21
C TRP A 399 22.78 -19.47 -9.18
N GLU A 400 23.79 -20.13 -9.76
CA GLU A 400 23.88 -21.59 -9.83
C GLU A 400 23.88 -22.24 -8.45
N THR A 401 24.45 -21.58 -7.43
CA THR A 401 24.46 -22.11 -6.06
C THR A 401 23.08 -22.22 -5.40
N LEU A 402 22.04 -21.65 -6.00
CA LEU A 402 20.66 -21.84 -5.52
C LEU A 402 20.08 -23.21 -5.90
N GLY A 403 20.72 -23.94 -6.82
CA GLY A 403 20.38 -25.33 -7.12
C GLY A 403 19.06 -25.52 -7.88
N TYR A 404 18.58 -24.49 -8.59
CA TYR A 404 17.40 -24.62 -9.44
C TYR A 404 17.68 -25.55 -10.62
N GLU A 405 16.78 -26.51 -10.88
CA GLU A 405 16.88 -27.43 -12.02
C GLU A 405 16.17 -26.87 -13.27
N ALA A 406 15.23 -25.96 -13.08
CA ALA A 406 14.45 -25.31 -14.13
C ALA A 406 14.62 -23.78 -14.09
N ALA A 407 14.14 -23.12 -15.14
CA ALA A 407 14.17 -21.66 -15.17
C ALA A 407 13.11 -21.08 -14.22
N VAL A 408 13.51 -20.10 -13.42
CA VAL A 408 12.61 -19.33 -12.56
C VAL A 408 12.07 -18.15 -13.34
N ASN A 409 10.75 -17.99 -13.34
CA ASN A 409 10.06 -16.95 -14.08
C ASN A 409 9.52 -15.91 -13.11
N PHE A 410 9.78 -14.64 -13.41
CA PHE A 410 9.23 -13.48 -12.73
C PHE A 410 8.37 -12.73 -13.73
N VAL A 411 7.09 -12.52 -13.41
CA VAL A 411 6.18 -11.78 -14.28
C VAL A 411 5.55 -10.62 -13.53
N ILE A 412 5.49 -9.46 -14.18
CA ILE A 412 4.76 -8.29 -13.72
C ILE A 412 3.86 -7.78 -14.84
N PRO A 413 2.71 -7.18 -14.51
CA PRO A 413 1.89 -6.48 -15.49
C PRO A 413 2.43 -5.08 -15.74
N ASP A 414 2.10 -4.52 -16.90
CA ASP A 414 2.28 -3.11 -17.20
C ASP A 414 1.13 -2.27 -16.62
N ASP A 415 1.44 -1.01 -16.32
CA ASP A 415 0.42 -0.02 -15.96
C ASP A 415 -0.50 0.24 -17.16
N ALA A 416 -1.67 -0.40 -17.15
CA ALA A 416 -2.71 -0.15 -18.14
C ALA A 416 -3.27 1.27 -17.94
N SER A 417 -2.78 2.24 -18.72
CA SER A 417 -3.34 3.58 -18.78
C SER A 417 -4.50 3.66 -19.78
N GLY A 418 -5.73 3.44 -19.30
CA GLY A 418 -6.98 3.60 -20.04
C GLY A 418 -8.00 2.49 -19.77
N LYS A 419 -9.31 2.81 -19.82
CA LYS A 419 -10.40 1.87 -19.49
C LYS A 419 -10.54 0.68 -20.46
N ASP A 420 -9.97 0.79 -21.66
CA ASP A 420 -10.15 -0.21 -22.75
C ASP A 420 -8.83 -0.88 -23.18
N LYS A 421 -7.75 -0.76 -22.39
CA LYS A 421 -6.48 -1.43 -22.73
C LYS A 421 -6.39 -2.80 -22.05
N LEU A 422 -6.28 -3.82 -22.88
CA LEU A 422 -5.86 -5.18 -22.50
C LEU A 422 -4.53 -5.13 -21.73
N LEU A 423 -4.43 -5.90 -20.65
CA LEU A 423 -3.25 -5.90 -19.79
C LEU A 423 -2.04 -6.41 -20.58
N SER A 424 -0.88 -5.78 -20.40
CA SER A 424 0.38 -6.30 -20.95
C SER A 424 1.23 -6.88 -19.83
N TYR A 425 2.02 -7.89 -20.14
CA TYR A 425 2.86 -8.59 -19.18
C TYR A 425 4.31 -8.52 -19.62
N ARG A 426 5.22 -8.31 -18.66
CA ARG A 426 6.66 -8.42 -18.83
C ARG A 426 7.15 -9.60 -18.00
N ARG A 427 7.91 -10.50 -18.63
CA ARG A 427 8.55 -11.63 -17.97
C ARG A 427 10.06 -11.52 -18.04
N LEU A 428 10.69 -11.77 -16.89
CA LEU A 428 12.09 -12.14 -16.77
C LEU A 428 12.13 -13.64 -16.47
N ARG A 429 12.79 -14.41 -17.34
CA ARG A 429 13.11 -15.82 -17.12
C ARG A 429 14.60 -15.92 -16.80
N VAL A 430 14.93 -16.58 -15.68
CA VAL A 430 16.30 -16.81 -15.22
C VAL A 430 16.58 -18.29 -15.28
N PHE A 431 17.50 -18.72 -16.14
CA PHE A 431 17.89 -20.12 -16.26
C PHE A 431 18.77 -20.59 -15.09
N PRO A 432 18.92 -21.91 -14.86
CA PRO A 432 19.78 -22.45 -13.81
C PRO A 432 21.20 -21.89 -13.80
N ASP A 433 21.75 -21.62 -14.98
CA ASP A 433 23.09 -21.05 -15.18
C ASP A 433 23.14 -19.52 -15.02
N GLY A 434 22.03 -18.87 -14.66
CA GLY A 434 21.92 -17.43 -14.48
C GLY A 434 21.64 -16.64 -15.77
N ARG A 435 21.53 -17.28 -16.94
CA ARG A 435 21.13 -16.56 -18.17
C ARG A 435 19.76 -15.91 -18.01
N LEU A 436 19.61 -14.71 -18.57
CA LEU A 436 18.40 -13.90 -18.53
C LEU A 436 17.71 -13.90 -19.88
N GLN A 437 16.40 -14.11 -19.88
CA GLN A 437 15.55 -13.94 -21.05
C GLN A 437 14.37 -13.02 -20.71
N PHE A 438 14.22 -11.96 -21.49
CA PHE A 438 13.13 -11.00 -21.36
C PHE A 438 12.07 -11.28 -22.43
N SER A 439 10.80 -11.22 -22.05
CA SER A 439 9.68 -11.35 -22.98
C SER A 439 8.53 -10.44 -22.56
N ARG A 440 7.71 -10.06 -23.53
CA ARG A 440 6.52 -9.23 -23.32
C ARG A 440 5.39 -9.71 -24.22
N TRP A 441 4.18 -9.75 -23.67
CA TRP A 441 2.97 -10.06 -24.43
C TRP A 441 1.79 -9.25 -23.88
N GLN A 442 0.64 -9.37 -24.54
CA GLN A 442 -0.61 -8.72 -24.15
C GLN A 442 -1.69 -9.78 -23.94
N ASP A 443 -2.66 -9.46 -23.08
CA ASP A 443 -3.91 -10.18 -22.92
C ASP A 443 -4.57 -10.50 -24.27
N GLN A 444 -5.18 -11.68 -24.33
CA GLN A 444 -5.93 -12.15 -25.48
C GLN A 444 -7.31 -12.65 -25.04
N MET A 445 -8.31 -12.56 -25.94
CA MET A 445 -9.64 -13.11 -25.66
C MET A 445 -9.66 -14.64 -25.65
N LEU A 446 -8.78 -15.25 -26.44
CA LEU A 446 -8.58 -16.70 -26.52
C LEU A 446 -7.08 -16.93 -26.44
N TRP A 447 -6.65 -17.75 -25.49
CA TRP A 447 -5.25 -18.07 -25.29
C TRP A 447 -4.86 -19.30 -26.11
N GLU A 448 -3.81 -19.17 -26.92
CA GLU A 448 -3.18 -20.31 -27.59
C GLU A 448 -2.12 -20.98 -26.71
N ASP A 449 -1.60 -20.23 -25.73
CA ASP A 449 -0.56 -20.64 -24.80
C ASP A 449 -1.14 -20.81 -23.39
N ALA A 450 -1.21 -22.06 -22.92
CA ALA A 450 -1.73 -22.41 -21.61
C ALA A 450 -0.89 -21.85 -20.45
N GLU A 451 0.41 -21.60 -20.64
CA GLU A 451 1.25 -20.91 -19.64
C GLU A 451 0.77 -19.46 -19.48
N GLN A 452 0.56 -18.77 -20.60
CA GLN A 452 0.10 -17.37 -20.58
C GLN A 452 -1.31 -17.22 -20.03
N GLU A 453 -2.21 -18.16 -20.32
CA GLU A 453 -3.56 -18.18 -19.74
C GLU A 453 -3.53 -18.24 -18.21
N LYS A 454 -2.73 -19.16 -17.65
CA LYS A 454 -2.58 -19.31 -16.18
C LYS A 454 -1.98 -18.06 -15.55
N ILE A 455 -0.99 -17.46 -16.20
CA ILE A 455 -0.38 -16.20 -15.75
C ILE A 455 -1.42 -15.07 -15.74
N ALA A 456 -2.20 -14.92 -16.82
CA ALA A 456 -3.22 -13.89 -16.91
C ALA A 456 -4.29 -14.07 -15.83
N ALA A 457 -4.73 -15.31 -15.59
CA ALA A 457 -5.67 -15.64 -14.53
C ALA A 457 -5.17 -15.22 -13.13
N ALA A 458 -3.87 -15.36 -12.84
CA ALA A 458 -3.28 -14.95 -11.56
C ALA A 458 -3.35 -13.43 -11.31
N PHE A 459 -3.43 -12.63 -12.37
CA PHE A 459 -3.54 -11.17 -12.30
C PHE A 459 -4.97 -10.65 -12.43
N HIS A 460 -5.97 -11.54 -12.57
CA HIS A 460 -7.38 -11.20 -12.65
C HIS A 460 -8.13 -11.57 -11.37
N ASN A 461 -9.09 -10.73 -11.00
CA ASN A 461 -10.01 -11.00 -9.91
C ASN A 461 -11.15 -11.91 -10.40
N LYS A 462 -12.04 -12.31 -9.47
CA LYS A 462 -13.20 -13.16 -9.75
C LYS A 462 -14.20 -12.62 -10.79
N PHE A 463 -14.09 -11.34 -11.16
CA PHE A 463 -14.92 -10.70 -12.18
C PHE A 463 -14.19 -10.57 -13.53
N GLY A 464 -12.99 -11.14 -13.66
CA GLY A 464 -12.18 -11.08 -14.88
C GLY A 464 -11.47 -9.74 -15.11
N SER A 465 -11.51 -8.81 -14.16
CA SER A 465 -10.76 -7.54 -14.25
C SER A 465 -9.43 -7.63 -13.49
N ARG A 466 -8.51 -6.71 -13.77
CA ARG A 466 -7.22 -6.58 -13.05
C ARG A 466 -7.39 -6.66 -11.53
N ASP A 467 -6.70 -7.59 -10.89
CA ASP A 467 -6.49 -7.63 -9.44
C ASP A 467 -5.31 -6.72 -9.08
N PHE A 468 -5.63 -5.53 -8.55
CA PHE A 468 -4.63 -4.53 -8.17
C PHE A 468 -3.85 -4.92 -6.91
N ASP A 469 -4.27 -5.94 -6.17
CA ASP A 469 -3.53 -6.44 -5.02
C ASP A 469 -2.36 -7.34 -5.42
N VAL A 470 -2.27 -7.76 -6.70
CA VAL A 470 -1.20 -8.64 -7.21
C VAL A 470 -0.16 -7.83 -7.97
N ASP A 471 1.02 -7.62 -7.39
CA ASP A 471 2.11 -6.87 -8.01
C ASP A 471 2.92 -7.70 -9.01
N GLY A 472 3.04 -8.99 -8.76
CA GLY A 472 3.85 -9.88 -9.58
C GLY A 472 3.62 -11.34 -9.23
N ILE A 473 4.19 -12.22 -10.03
CA ILE A 473 4.20 -13.65 -9.78
C ILE A 473 5.60 -14.22 -10.00
N VAL A 474 5.89 -15.32 -9.30
CA VAL A 474 7.12 -16.10 -9.42
C VAL A 474 6.77 -17.57 -9.57
N TYR A 475 7.37 -18.28 -10.52
CA TYR A 475 7.14 -19.71 -10.70
C TYR A 475 8.26 -20.41 -11.47
N GLU A 476 8.50 -21.68 -11.14
CA GLU A 476 9.27 -22.63 -11.97
C GLU A 476 8.32 -23.44 -12.86
N ASN A 477 7.16 -23.81 -12.32
CA ASN A 477 6.10 -24.54 -13.00
C ASN A 477 4.83 -23.66 -13.07
N PRO A 478 4.22 -23.45 -14.25
CA PRO A 478 2.99 -22.65 -14.37
C PRO A 478 1.77 -23.24 -13.65
N ASP A 479 1.81 -24.51 -13.23
CA ASP A 479 0.78 -25.10 -12.35
C ASP A 479 0.99 -24.76 -10.86
N ASP A 480 2.13 -24.17 -10.49
CA ASP A 480 2.48 -23.79 -9.11
C ASP A 480 3.01 -22.35 -9.08
N ILE A 481 2.07 -21.40 -9.15
CA ILE A 481 2.39 -19.96 -9.24
C ILE A 481 2.37 -19.34 -7.84
N HIS A 482 3.50 -18.78 -7.43
CA HIS A 482 3.60 -17.94 -6.23
C HIS A 482 3.23 -16.50 -6.56
N ILE A 483 2.30 -15.93 -5.80
CA ILE A 483 1.76 -14.58 -6.03
C ILE A 483 2.40 -13.60 -5.06
N ILE A 484 3.00 -12.53 -5.59
CA ILE A 484 3.47 -11.38 -4.81
C ILE A 484 2.32 -10.39 -4.70
N ARG A 485 1.82 -10.20 -3.48
CA ARG A 485 0.72 -9.26 -3.19
C ARG A 485 1.19 -8.04 -2.42
N GLN A 486 0.57 -6.90 -2.70
CA GLN A 486 0.68 -5.74 -1.83
C GLN A 486 0.05 -6.05 -0.49
N THR A 487 0.74 -5.63 0.58
CA THR A 487 0.27 -5.77 1.95
C THR A 487 0.30 -4.41 2.63
N GLU A 488 -0.66 -4.19 3.51
CA GLU A 488 -0.69 -3.02 4.39
C GLU A 488 0.21 -3.22 5.62
N ARG A 489 1.02 -4.29 5.66
CA ARG A 489 1.86 -4.62 6.80
C ARG A 489 3.00 -3.62 6.96
N PHE A 490 3.10 -3.03 8.14
CA PHE A 490 4.20 -2.19 8.58
C PHE A 490 4.62 -2.53 10.01
N THR A 491 5.85 -2.18 10.37
CA THR A 491 6.39 -2.38 11.71
C THR A 491 5.87 -1.30 12.66
N LEU A 492 5.53 -1.72 13.88
CA LEU A 492 5.14 -0.83 14.97
C LEU A 492 6.33 -0.55 15.89
N PRO A 493 6.36 0.60 16.56
CA PRO A 493 7.26 0.78 17.70
C PRO A 493 6.83 -0.14 18.85
N GLN A 494 7.79 -0.58 19.67
CA GLN A 494 7.48 -1.29 20.92
C GLN A 494 6.91 -0.28 21.93
N ALA A 495 5.58 -0.17 21.97
CA ALA A 495 4.90 0.79 22.83
C ALA A 495 4.81 0.36 24.30
N ASP A 496 5.02 -0.93 24.61
CA ASP A 496 4.98 -1.46 25.99
C ASP A 496 6.14 -0.97 26.88
N HIS A 497 7.05 -0.15 26.33
CA HIS A 497 8.16 0.49 27.01
C HIS A 497 8.10 2.03 26.99
N LEU A 498 7.00 2.62 26.50
CA LEU A 498 6.78 4.08 26.46
C LEU A 498 5.99 4.60 27.66
#